data_AF-A0A5N7JT21-F1
#
_entry.id   AF-A0A5N7JT21-F1
#
_cell.length_a   1.000
_cell.length_b   1.000
_cell.length_c   1.000
_cell.angle_alpha   90.00
_cell.angle_beta   90.00
_cell.angle_gamma   90.00
#
_symmetry.space_group_name_H-M   'P 1'
#
loop_
_entity.id
_entity.type
_entity.pdbx_description
1 polymer ?
#
loop_
_entity_poly.entity_id
_entity_poly.type
_entity_poly.pdbx_seq_one_letter_code
_entity_poly.pdbx_strand_id
1 'polypeptide(L)'
;MGIAALGFFAWQSFYPVSAAAGWSVKTVHRDVPKAASLMPLPDGSLMVSQELDDAQGSIVRIHPDGHREVVVANLSKPDGMFAARGGWVFSQETGNAPVNFLKDGVVTELFRGENVQGLWVEGDDLYAIEDRKQDGRILRYRWSDQSLTVLRDQLHEGESITRCTDGRMLYTEKAKGVVRELTDSGSDPVVLAGLNKPTFLMCDQRGLWINEDSTHRARLLLVSPEGKQRTILAFLKAPQSIVATGRGTYLLAEGGRNRVLELVPDTRAVAP
;
A
#
# COMPACT_ATOMS: atom_id res chain seq x y z
N MET A 1 -8.38 10.46 -34.93
CA MET A 1 -7.31 10.56 -33.91
C MET A 1 -5.97 10.49 -34.63
N GLY A 2 -5.17 11.55 -34.61
CA GLY A 2 -3.91 11.63 -35.37
C GLY A 2 -2.74 10.91 -34.70
N ILE A 3 -1.68 10.63 -35.46
CA ILE A 3 -0.44 9.97 -35.02
C ILE A 3 0.17 10.65 -33.78
N ALA A 4 0.06 11.98 -33.66
CA ALA A 4 0.52 12.73 -32.49
C ALA A 4 -0.27 12.41 -31.21
N ALA A 5 -1.58 12.15 -31.31
CA ALA A 5 -2.41 11.76 -30.16
C ALA A 5 -2.06 10.33 -29.70
N LEU A 6 -1.86 9.40 -30.64
CA LEU A 6 -1.40 8.03 -30.34
C LEU A 6 0.00 8.03 -29.70
N GLY A 7 0.92 8.87 -30.21
CA GLY A 7 2.25 9.05 -29.63
C GLY A 7 2.21 9.62 -28.21
N PHE A 8 1.31 10.57 -27.93
CA PHE A 8 1.11 11.13 -26.60
C PHE A 8 0.58 10.09 -25.59
N PHE A 9 -0.43 9.30 -25.95
CA PHE A 9 -0.98 8.25 -25.07
C PHE A 9 -0.01 7.08 -24.86
N ALA A 10 0.75 6.70 -25.90
CA ALA A 10 1.82 5.72 -25.78
C ALA A 10 2.92 6.23 -24.84
N TRP A 11 3.37 7.48 -25.01
CA TRP A 11 4.36 8.10 -24.12
C TRP A 11 3.89 8.12 -22.67
N GLN A 12 2.65 8.55 -22.39
CA GLN A 12 2.09 8.54 -21.04
C GLN A 12 2.06 7.14 -20.40
N SER A 13 1.87 6.10 -21.20
CA SER A 13 1.78 4.71 -20.71
C SER A 13 3.16 4.08 -20.49
N PHE A 14 4.12 4.36 -21.38
CA PHE A 14 5.41 3.67 -21.44
C PHE A 14 6.61 4.51 -21.02
N TYR A 15 6.42 5.78 -20.63
CA TYR A 15 7.54 6.59 -20.13
C TYR A 15 8.23 5.86 -18.96
N PRO A 16 9.56 5.68 -19.02
CA PRO A 16 10.27 4.88 -18.03
C PRO A 16 10.18 5.54 -16.65
N VAL A 17 10.10 4.70 -15.62
CA VAL A 17 10.26 5.13 -14.24
C VAL A 17 11.67 5.68 -14.07
N SER A 18 11.78 6.84 -13.44
CA SER A 18 13.07 7.48 -13.14
C SER A 18 13.34 7.39 -11.64
N ALA A 19 14.55 6.99 -11.28
CA ALA A 19 15.02 6.95 -9.90
C ALA A 19 15.88 8.18 -9.57
N ALA A 20 15.80 8.65 -8.33
CA ALA A 20 16.67 9.70 -7.84
C ALA A 20 18.14 9.24 -7.76
N ALA A 21 19.07 10.20 -7.75
CA ALA A 21 20.47 9.90 -7.50
C ALA A 21 20.67 9.13 -6.18
N GLY A 22 21.51 8.09 -6.22
CA GLY A 22 21.73 7.16 -5.12
C GLY A 22 20.73 5.99 -5.07
N TRP A 23 19.89 5.83 -6.09
CA TRP A 23 18.90 4.75 -6.18
C TRP A 23 18.89 4.15 -7.58
N SER A 24 18.70 2.83 -7.64
CA SER A 24 18.39 2.11 -8.87
C SER A 24 17.04 1.42 -8.74
N VAL A 25 16.37 1.22 -9.88
CA VAL A 25 15.07 0.56 -9.97
C VAL A 25 15.08 -0.44 -11.11
N LYS A 26 14.52 -1.63 -10.87
CA LYS A 26 14.32 -2.65 -11.90
C LYS A 26 12.98 -3.34 -11.72
N THR A 27 12.41 -3.86 -12.80
CA THR A 27 11.23 -4.73 -12.70
C THR A 27 11.68 -6.13 -12.29
N VAL A 28 11.08 -6.68 -11.24
CA VAL A 28 11.37 -8.04 -10.74
C VAL A 28 10.26 -9.02 -11.03
N HIS A 29 9.00 -8.56 -11.10
CA HIS A 29 7.88 -9.37 -11.58
C HIS A 29 7.07 -8.60 -12.61
N ARG A 30 6.81 -9.24 -13.75
CA ARG A 30 5.92 -8.76 -14.81
C ARG A 30 4.60 -9.50 -14.76
N ASP A 31 3.59 -8.99 -15.45
CA ASP A 31 2.30 -9.67 -15.62
C ASP A 31 1.66 -10.01 -14.27
N VAL A 32 1.69 -9.06 -13.34
CA VAL A 32 0.97 -9.12 -12.07
C VAL A 32 -0.20 -8.14 -12.20
N PRO A 33 -1.37 -8.59 -12.70
CA PRO A 33 -2.50 -7.71 -12.98
C PRO A 33 -2.85 -6.87 -11.76
N LYS A 34 -2.91 -5.55 -11.92
CA LYS A 34 -3.30 -4.61 -10.86
C LYS A 34 -2.61 -4.92 -9.52
N ALA A 35 -1.30 -5.16 -9.55
CA ALA A 35 -0.53 -5.41 -8.34
C ALA A 35 -0.81 -4.32 -7.28
N ALA A 36 -1.28 -4.74 -6.09
CA ALA A 36 -1.68 -3.84 -5.02
C ALA A 36 -0.82 -3.97 -3.75
N SER A 37 -1.17 -4.88 -2.84
CA SER A 37 -0.41 -5.12 -1.62
C SER A 37 0.68 -6.18 -1.83
N LEU A 38 1.78 -6.04 -1.10
CA LEU A 38 2.98 -6.88 -1.21
C LEU A 38 3.44 -7.35 0.17
N MET A 39 3.71 -8.66 0.31
CA MET A 39 4.31 -9.23 1.51
C MET A 39 5.44 -10.20 1.14
N PRO A 40 6.71 -9.76 1.25
CA PRO A 40 7.87 -10.64 1.08
C PRO A 40 7.88 -11.70 2.18
N LEU A 41 8.18 -12.94 1.81
CA LEU A 41 8.21 -14.09 2.72
C LEU A 41 9.65 -14.51 3.04
N PRO A 42 9.90 -15.15 4.20
CA PRO A 42 11.24 -15.62 4.58
C PRO A 42 11.85 -16.64 3.61
N ASP A 43 11.01 -17.40 2.90
CA ASP A 43 11.42 -18.37 1.88
C ASP A 43 11.82 -17.72 0.53
N GLY A 44 11.76 -16.38 0.45
CA GLY A 44 12.04 -15.61 -0.76
C GLY A 44 10.85 -15.45 -1.70
N SER A 45 9.70 -16.06 -1.38
CA SER A 45 8.46 -15.85 -2.12
C SER A 45 7.87 -14.47 -1.83
N LEU A 46 6.86 -14.09 -2.62
CA LEU A 46 6.12 -12.86 -2.47
C LEU A 46 4.61 -13.15 -2.52
N MET A 47 3.89 -12.82 -1.45
CA MET A 47 2.43 -12.70 -1.54
C MET A 47 2.09 -11.35 -2.18
N VAL A 48 1.16 -11.34 -3.12
CA VAL A 48 0.69 -10.14 -3.80
C VAL A 48 -0.81 -10.20 -4.03
N SER A 49 -1.52 -9.10 -3.75
CA SER A 49 -2.91 -8.95 -4.19
C SER A 49 -2.98 -8.42 -5.63
N GLN A 50 -3.93 -8.96 -6.39
CA GLN A 50 -4.31 -8.53 -7.73
C GLN A 50 -5.66 -7.83 -7.62
N GLU A 51 -5.63 -6.50 -7.64
CA GLU A 51 -6.77 -5.62 -7.35
C GLU A 51 -7.70 -5.46 -8.58
N LEU A 52 -8.25 -6.60 -9.02
CA LEU A 52 -9.28 -6.65 -10.05
C LEU A 52 -10.66 -6.68 -9.39
N ASP A 53 -11.64 -6.06 -10.05
CA ASP A 53 -13.01 -5.97 -9.57
C ASP A 53 -13.88 -7.15 -10.04
N ASP A 54 -15.16 -7.16 -9.64
CA ASP A 54 -16.18 -8.13 -10.06
C ASP A 54 -15.76 -9.60 -9.85
N ALA A 55 -15.22 -9.90 -8.67
CA ALA A 55 -14.71 -11.22 -8.29
C ALA A 55 -13.58 -11.77 -9.20
N GLN A 56 -12.85 -10.91 -9.92
CA GLN A 56 -11.70 -11.32 -10.72
C GLN A 56 -10.36 -11.15 -9.99
N GLY A 57 -10.37 -10.52 -8.82
CA GLY A 57 -9.21 -10.31 -7.98
C GLY A 57 -8.77 -11.58 -7.25
N SER A 58 -7.52 -11.59 -6.82
CA SER A 58 -6.94 -12.71 -6.09
C SER A 58 -5.78 -12.30 -5.19
N ILE A 59 -5.40 -13.17 -4.27
CA ILE A 59 -4.09 -13.15 -3.61
C ILE A 59 -3.28 -14.30 -4.20
N VAL A 60 -2.08 -13.98 -4.70
CA VAL A 60 -1.18 -14.92 -5.36
C VAL A 60 0.14 -14.96 -4.60
N ARG A 61 0.73 -16.15 -4.48
CA ARG A 61 2.12 -16.31 -4.05
C ARG A 61 3.00 -16.55 -5.27
N ILE A 62 4.02 -15.73 -5.41
CA ILE A 62 5.07 -15.88 -6.42
C ILE A 62 6.29 -16.49 -5.73
N HIS A 63 6.65 -17.70 -6.15
CA HIS A 63 7.79 -18.45 -5.62
C HIS A 63 9.13 -17.91 -6.18
N PRO A 64 10.27 -18.20 -5.54
CA PRO A 64 11.59 -17.73 -6.01
C PRO A 64 11.96 -18.20 -7.42
N ASP A 65 11.45 -19.35 -7.85
CA ASP A 65 11.63 -19.91 -9.20
C ASP A 65 10.70 -19.27 -10.25
N GLY A 66 9.80 -18.37 -9.82
CA GLY A 66 8.82 -17.69 -10.65
C GLY A 66 7.49 -18.42 -10.80
N HIS A 67 7.33 -19.63 -10.24
CA HIS A 67 6.04 -20.31 -10.15
C HIS A 67 5.03 -19.44 -9.38
N ARG A 68 3.76 -19.50 -9.75
CA ARG A 68 2.70 -18.70 -9.15
C ARG A 68 1.53 -19.58 -8.74
N GLU A 69 1.12 -19.47 -7.49
CA GLU A 69 -0.06 -20.15 -6.96
C GLU A 69 -1.11 -19.13 -6.52
N VAL A 70 -2.36 -19.37 -6.87
CA VAL A 70 -3.48 -18.61 -6.32
C VAL A 70 -3.76 -19.12 -4.92
N VAL A 71 -3.64 -18.25 -3.92
CA VAL A 71 -3.87 -18.56 -2.51
C VAL A 71 -5.31 -18.28 -2.12
N VAL A 72 -5.86 -17.17 -2.61
CA VAL A 72 -7.28 -16.81 -2.44
C VAL A 72 -7.80 -16.28 -3.79
N ALA A 73 -8.91 -16.83 -4.26
CA ALA A 73 -9.54 -16.45 -5.53
C ALA A 73 -10.87 -15.74 -5.30
N ASN A 74 -11.47 -15.24 -6.39
CA ASN A 74 -12.82 -14.67 -6.41
C ASN A 74 -12.99 -13.45 -5.49
N LEU A 75 -11.93 -12.64 -5.36
CA LEU A 75 -11.94 -11.41 -4.59
C LEU A 75 -12.32 -10.24 -5.51
N SER A 76 -12.83 -9.16 -4.93
CA SER A 76 -13.19 -7.95 -5.64
C SER A 76 -12.43 -6.79 -5.03
N LYS A 77 -11.54 -6.18 -5.81
CA LYS A 77 -10.56 -5.17 -5.37
C LYS A 77 -9.82 -5.54 -4.08
N PRO A 78 -9.16 -6.72 -3.98
CA PRO A 78 -8.33 -7.02 -2.82
C PRO A 78 -7.16 -6.05 -2.77
N ASP A 79 -7.06 -5.29 -1.68
CA ASP A 79 -6.01 -4.28 -1.53
C ASP A 79 -5.17 -4.59 -0.30
N GLY A 80 -5.48 -4.00 0.86
CA GLY A 80 -4.73 -4.16 2.09
C GLY A 80 -4.53 -5.63 2.47
N MET A 81 -3.30 -5.95 2.84
CA MET A 81 -2.90 -7.26 3.36
C MET A 81 -1.87 -7.04 4.46
N PHE A 82 -1.88 -7.85 5.51
CA PHE A 82 -0.88 -7.78 6.58
C PHE A 82 -0.68 -9.15 7.26
N ALA A 83 0.54 -9.45 7.70
CA ALA A 83 0.80 -10.66 8.46
C ALA A 83 0.22 -10.52 9.89
N ALA A 84 -0.53 -11.53 10.36
CA ALA A 84 -1.08 -11.53 11.70
C ALA A 84 -1.22 -12.96 12.22
N ARG A 85 -0.82 -13.24 13.46
CA ARG A 85 -1.15 -14.50 14.18
C ARG A 85 -0.85 -15.79 13.41
N GLY A 86 0.22 -15.79 12.61
CA GLY A 86 0.64 -16.91 11.76
C GLY A 86 -0.16 -17.08 10.46
N GLY A 87 -1.00 -16.11 10.12
CA GLY A 87 -1.75 -16.03 8.87
C GLY A 87 -1.71 -14.61 8.27
N TRP A 88 -2.70 -14.30 7.44
CA TRP A 88 -2.79 -13.06 6.68
C TRP A 88 -4.15 -12.43 6.84
N VAL A 89 -4.21 -11.18 7.29
CA VAL A 89 -5.43 -10.38 7.18
C VAL A 89 -5.44 -9.68 5.84
N PHE A 90 -6.61 -9.56 5.23
CA PHE A 90 -6.77 -8.82 3.98
C PHE A 90 -8.13 -8.16 3.86
N SER A 91 -8.18 -7.05 3.12
CA SER A 91 -9.37 -6.25 2.85
C SER A 91 -9.75 -6.30 1.38
N GLN A 92 -10.93 -5.77 1.08
CA GLN A 92 -11.46 -5.59 -0.26
C GLN A 92 -12.07 -4.20 -0.34
N GLU A 93 -11.57 -3.36 -1.23
CA GLU A 93 -11.97 -1.97 -1.35
C GLU A 93 -13.23 -1.83 -2.24
N THR A 94 -14.30 -2.53 -1.83
CA THR A 94 -15.58 -2.53 -2.56
C THR A 94 -16.76 -2.83 -1.65
N GLY A 95 -17.70 -1.88 -1.58
CA GLY A 95 -18.92 -1.96 -0.78
C GLY A 95 -18.67 -2.45 0.64
N ASN A 96 -19.64 -3.18 1.18
CA ASN A 96 -19.58 -3.75 2.54
C ASN A 96 -18.82 -5.09 2.61
N ALA A 97 -17.67 -5.18 1.93
CA ALA A 97 -16.90 -6.41 1.88
C ALA A 97 -16.25 -6.74 3.23
N PRO A 98 -16.07 -8.03 3.55
CA PRO A 98 -15.42 -8.43 4.79
C PRO A 98 -13.91 -8.16 4.77
N VAL A 99 -13.40 -7.73 5.92
CA VAL A 99 -11.99 -7.92 6.28
C VAL A 99 -11.84 -9.36 6.75
N ASN A 100 -10.99 -10.11 6.07
CA ASN A 100 -10.84 -11.55 6.28
C ASN A 100 -9.49 -11.90 6.88
N PHE A 101 -9.42 -13.08 7.48
CA PHE A 101 -8.21 -13.72 7.96
C PHE A 101 -8.02 -15.07 7.27
N LEU A 102 -6.92 -15.21 6.53
CA LEU A 102 -6.45 -16.47 5.97
C LEU A 102 -5.46 -17.12 6.93
N LYS A 103 -5.75 -18.35 7.37
CA LYS A 103 -4.81 -19.17 8.12
C LYS A 103 -5.01 -20.65 7.80
N ASP A 104 -3.91 -21.36 7.56
CA ASP A 104 -3.91 -22.79 7.29
C ASP A 104 -4.88 -23.21 6.16
N GLY A 105 -4.98 -22.36 5.12
CA GLY A 105 -5.88 -22.56 3.98
C GLY A 105 -7.35 -22.19 4.21
N VAL A 106 -7.70 -21.71 5.41
CA VAL A 106 -9.07 -21.32 5.77
C VAL A 106 -9.18 -19.80 5.80
N VAL A 107 -10.16 -19.26 5.07
CA VAL A 107 -10.54 -17.84 5.11
C VAL A 107 -11.71 -17.67 6.08
N THR A 108 -11.52 -16.82 7.09
CA THR A 108 -12.55 -16.48 8.10
C THR A 108 -12.84 -14.98 8.05
N GLU A 109 -14.10 -14.60 8.02
CA GLU A 109 -14.52 -13.20 8.17
C GLU A 109 -14.24 -12.72 9.60
N LEU A 110 -13.54 -11.59 9.76
CA LEU A 110 -13.32 -10.97 11.07
C LEU A 110 -14.41 -9.95 11.38
N PHE A 111 -14.65 -9.04 10.44
CA PHE A 111 -15.70 -8.01 10.49
C PHE A 111 -15.94 -7.45 9.09
N ARG A 112 -16.97 -6.61 8.97
CA ARG A 112 -17.30 -5.89 7.72
C ARG A 112 -17.06 -4.40 7.86
N GLY A 113 -16.64 -3.78 6.76
CA GLY A 113 -16.51 -2.34 6.62
C GLY A 113 -16.83 -1.94 5.18
N GLU A 114 -17.01 -0.65 4.96
CA GLU A 114 -17.36 -0.10 3.65
C GLU A 114 -16.08 0.37 2.94
N ASN A 115 -15.75 -0.22 1.79
CA ASN A 115 -14.53 0.09 1.02
C ASN A 115 -13.25 0.09 1.87
N VAL A 116 -13.06 -0.94 2.71
CA VAL A 116 -11.83 -1.02 3.53
C VAL A 116 -10.62 -1.21 2.61
N GLN A 117 -9.65 -0.31 2.73
CA GLN A 117 -8.43 -0.33 1.93
C GLN A 117 -7.23 -0.70 2.79
N GLY A 118 -6.63 0.27 3.48
CA GLY A 118 -5.43 0.07 4.28
C GLY A 118 -5.69 -0.71 5.57
N LEU A 119 -4.71 -1.54 5.93
CA LEU A 119 -4.69 -2.32 7.16
C LEU A 119 -3.38 -2.10 7.92
N TRP A 120 -3.44 -2.15 9.24
CA TRP A 120 -2.26 -2.18 10.11
C TRP A 120 -2.50 -3.11 11.29
N VAL A 121 -1.50 -3.90 11.67
CA VAL A 121 -1.59 -4.83 12.81
C VAL A 121 -0.50 -4.53 13.82
N GLU A 122 -0.88 -4.40 15.08
CA GLU A 122 0.05 -4.30 16.21
C GLU A 122 -0.53 -4.94 17.47
N GLY A 123 0.23 -5.85 18.08
CA GLY A 123 -0.20 -6.54 19.29
C GLY A 123 -1.55 -7.26 19.11
N ASP A 124 -2.54 -6.85 19.88
CA ASP A 124 -3.90 -7.41 19.85
C ASP A 124 -4.85 -6.69 18.88
N ASP A 125 -4.42 -5.56 18.30
CA ASP A 125 -5.25 -4.67 17.53
C ASP A 125 -4.97 -4.79 16.02
N LEU A 126 -6.05 -4.83 15.24
CA LEU A 126 -6.08 -4.67 13.78
C LEU A 126 -6.80 -3.37 13.48
N TYR A 127 -6.13 -2.48 12.77
CA TYR A 127 -6.68 -1.22 12.30
C TYR A 127 -7.05 -1.35 10.83
N ALA A 128 -8.17 -0.74 10.46
CA ALA A 128 -8.68 -0.68 9.10
C ALA A 128 -9.12 0.74 8.77
N ILE A 129 -8.87 1.19 7.54
CA ILE A 129 -9.29 2.51 7.06
C ILE A 129 -10.13 2.38 5.80
N GLU A 130 -11.19 3.18 5.69
CA GLU A 130 -12.17 3.12 4.60
C GLU A 130 -11.95 4.22 3.55
N ASP A 131 -11.78 3.83 2.28
CA ASP A 131 -11.71 4.77 1.15
C ASP A 131 -13.12 5.19 0.73
N ARG A 132 -13.62 6.24 1.39
CA ARG A 132 -14.95 6.78 1.15
C ARG A 132 -14.88 8.29 1.00
N LYS A 133 -15.69 8.83 0.08
CA LYS A 133 -15.60 10.24 -0.31
C LYS A 133 -15.76 11.24 0.83
N GLN A 134 -16.71 11.03 1.75
CA GLN A 134 -17.05 12.02 2.80
C GLN A 134 -17.48 11.41 4.14
N ASP A 135 -17.27 10.12 4.35
CA ASP A 135 -17.74 9.40 5.55
C ASP A 135 -16.87 8.18 5.85
N GLY A 136 -15.59 8.25 5.46
CA GLY A 136 -14.59 7.25 5.77
C GLY A 136 -14.37 7.13 7.27
N ARG A 137 -13.98 5.93 7.71
CA ARG A 137 -13.71 5.63 9.11
C ARG A 137 -12.33 5.04 9.28
N ILE A 138 -11.77 5.25 10.48
CA ILE A 138 -10.71 4.40 11.02
C ILE A 138 -11.37 3.48 12.04
N LEU A 139 -11.23 2.19 11.82
CA LEU A 139 -11.76 1.12 12.66
C LEU A 139 -10.61 0.45 13.41
N ARG A 140 -10.88 -0.01 14.63
CA ARG A 140 -10.01 -0.90 15.40
C ARG A 140 -10.78 -2.15 15.78
N TYR A 141 -10.34 -3.28 15.27
CA TYR A 141 -10.75 -4.61 15.68
C TYR A 141 -9.76 -5.15 16.70
N ARG A 142 -10.25 -5.58 17.86
CA ARG A 142 -9.44 -6.22 18.88
C ARG A 142 -9.64 -7.74 18.84
N TRP A 143 -8.55 -8.49 18.72
CA TRP A 143 -8.62 -9.93 18.58
C TRP A 143 -9.06 -10.67 19.84
N SER A 144 -8.67 -10.20 21.03
CA SER A 144 -8.97 -10.91 22.29
C SER A 144 -10.45 -10.98 22.63
N ASP A 145 -11.21 -9.93 22.32
CA ASP A 145 -12.64 -9.81 22.62
C ASP A 145 -13.52 -9.67 21.38
N GLN A 146 -12.91 -9.64 20.19
CA GLN A 146 -13.56 -9.46 18.88
C GLN A 146 -14.36 -8.16 18.76
N SER A 147 -14.06 -7.16 19.59
CA SER A 147 -14.73 -5.86 19.54
C SER A 147 -14.26 -5.04 18.34
N LEU A 148 -15.22 -4.36 17.69
CA LEU A 148 -14.96 -3.40 16.63
C LEU A 148 -15.33 -2.00 17.11
N THR A 149 -14.36 -1.09 17.13
CA THR A 149 -14.54 0.30 17.56
C THR A 149 -14.26 1.24 16.40
N VAL A 150 -15.10 2.25 16.20
CA VAL A 150 -14.80 3.38 15.31
C VAL A 150 -13.90 4.34 16.09
N LEU A 151 -12.65 4.49 15.67
CA LEU A 151 -11.72 5.44 16.26
C LEU A 151 -11.93 6.85 15.68
N ARG A 152 -12.22 6.93 14.38
CA ARG A 152 -12.51 8.16 13.65
C ARG A 152 -13.57 7.95 12.60
N ASP A 153 -14.27 9.02 12.29
CA ASP A 153 -15.27 9.13 11.24
C ASP A 153 -15.10 10.45 10.47
N GLN A 154 -15.90 10.62 9.40
CA GLN A 154 -15.86 11.79 8.51
C GLN A 154 -14.49 12.01 7.84
N LEU A 155 -13.75 10.92 7.58
CA LEU A 155 -12.56 10.99 6.74
C LEU A 155 -12.95 11.18 5.27
N HIS A 156 -12.10 11.90 4.55
CA HIS A 156 -12.25 12.11 3.11
C HIS A 156 -11.22 11.27 2.35
N GLU A 157 -11.67 10.12 1.88
CA GLU A 157 -10.88 9.15 1.12
C GLU A 157 -9.64 8.71 1.92
N GLY A 158 -9.88 8.02 3.04
CA GLY A 158 -8.82 7.48 3.88
C GLY A 158 -8.32 6.15 3.33
N GLU A 159 -7.02 6.04 3.04
CA GLU A 159 -6.53 4.89 2.26
C GLU A 159 -5.45 4.09 2.97
N SER A 160 -4.63 4.75 3.80
CA SER A 160 -3.54 4.09 4.52
C SER A 160 -3.52 4.48 5.98
N ILE A 161 -3.10 3.53 6.81
CA ILE A 161 -2.80 3.71 8.22
C ILE A 161 -1.54 2.91 8.58
N THR A 162 -0.61 3.49 9.33
CA THR A 162 0.66 2.83 9.70
C THR A 162 1.23 3.36 11.01
N ARG A 163 1.98 2.54 11.75
CA ARG A 163 2.76 2.97 12.92
C ARG A 163 4.20 3.24 12.50
N CYS A 164 4.69 4.42 12.82
CA CYS A 164 6.06 4.81 12.56
C CYS A 164 7.01 4.39 13.69
N THR A 165 8.31 4.38 13.39
CA THR A 165 9.37 3.97 14.34
C THR A 165 9.49 4.90 15.55
N ASP A 166 8.95 6.12 15.44
CA ASP A 166 8.82 7.10 16.53
C ASP A 166 7.54 6.90 17.38
N GLY A 167 6.74 5.88 17.08
CA GLY A 167 5.51 5.52 17.81
C GLY A 167 4.25 6.23 17.32
N ARG A 168 4.36 7.21 16.42
CA ARG A 168 3.17 7.88 15.87
C ARG A 168 2.39 6.95 14.96
N MET A 169 1.07 6.99 15.03
CA MET A 169 0.20 6.34 14.05
C MET A 169 -0.21 7.37 13.02
N LEU A 170 0.11 7.15 11.76
CA LEU A 170 -0.17 8.08 10.68
C LEU A 170 -1.22 7.50 9.74
N TYR A 171 -2.07 8.37 9.20
CA TYR A 171 -3.04 8.01 8.16
C TYR A 171 -3.18 9.07 7.09
N THR A 172 -3.68 8.69 5.91
CA THR A 172 -3.91 9.59 4.78
C THR A 172 -5.35 10.09 4.71
N GLU A 173 -5.54 11.30 4.18
CA GLU A 173 -6.79 11.72 3.55
C GLU A 173 -6.48 12.14 2.11
N LYS A 174 -6.71 11.23 1.16
CA LYS A 174 -6.32 11.36 -0.26
C LYS A 174 -6.86 12.65 -0.87
N ALA A 175 -8.16 12.90 -0.71
CA ALA A 175 -8.84 14.07 -1.27
C ALA A 175 -8.29 15.40 -0.74
N LYS A 176 -7.78 15.40 0.49
CA LYS A 176 -7.21 16.59 1.15
C LYS A 176 -5.71 16.74 0.90
N GLY A 177 -5.03 15.72 0.38
CA GLY A 177 -3.59 15.77 0.11
C GLY A 177 -2.75 15.86 1.38
N VAL A 178 -3.19 15.21 2.47
CA VAL A 178 -2.55 15.29 3.78
C VAL A 178 -2.26 13.92 4.38
N VAL A 179 -1.25 13.90 5.27
CA VAL A 179 -1.02 12.85 6.25
C VAL A 179 -1.27 13.44 7.64
N ARG A 180 -2.05 12.74 8.44
CA ARG A 180 -2.37 13.10 9.82
C ARG A 180 -1.78 12.11 10.80
N GLU A 181 -1.56 12.55 12.02
CA GLU A 181 -1.29 11.67 13.16
C GLU A 181 -2.63 11.33 13.83
N LEU A 182 -2.89 10.05 14.10
CA LEU A 182 -4.03 9.60 14.90
C LEU A 182 -3.67 9.73 16.39
N THR A 183 -4.36 10.61 17.12
CA THR A 183 -4.07 10.91 18.53
C THR A 183 -5.20 10.48 19.47
N ASP A 184 -4.94 10.14 20.73
CA ASP A 184 -6.06 9.76 21.63
C ASP A 184 -7.03 10.94 21.92
N SER A 185 -6.55 12.17 21.78
CA SER A 185 -7.33 13.40 22.00
C SER A 185 -8.41 13.69 20.95
N GLY A 186 -8.36 13.05 19.77
CA GLY A 186 -9.27 13.39 18.67
C GLY A 186 -8.78 14.49 17.73
N SER A 187 -7.69 15.19 18.06
CA SER A 187 -7.27 16.39 17.31
C SER A 187 -6.67 16.13 15.93
N ASP A 188 -6.12 14.93 15.74
CA ASP A 188 -5.44 14.44 14.54
C ASP A 188 -4.68 15.49 13.70
N PRO A 189 -3.56 16.03 14.23
CA PRO A 189 -2.85 17.12 13.57
C PRO A 189 -2.30 16.69 12.21
N VAL A 190 -2.26 17.64 11.27
CA VAL A 190 -1.64 17.44 9.97
C VAL A 190 -0.12 17.42 10.14
N VAL A 191 0.50 16.30 9.77
CA VAL A 191 1.96 16.10 9.83
C VAL A 191 2.61 16.46 8.50
N LEU A 192 1.94 16.18 7.39
CA LEU A 192 2.37 16.55 6.04
C LEU A 192 1.17 17.02 5.21
N ALA A 193 1.40 18.00 4.35
CA ALA A 193 0.38 18.59 3.49
C ALA A 193 0.92 18.89 2.09
N GLY A 194 0.03 19.22 1.16
CA GLY A 194 0.40 19.55 -0.22
C GLY A 194 0.83 18.33 -1.04
N LEU A 195 0.43 17.13 -0.62
CA LEU A 195 0.68 15.88 -1.34
C LEU A 195 -0.35 15.72 -2.46
N ASN A 196 0.05 15.11 -3.56
CA ASN A 196 -0.87 14.83 -4.66
C ASN A 196 -1.47 13.43 -4.47
N LYS A 197 -2.67 13.36 -3.88
CA LYS A 197 -3.41 12.11 -3.64
C LYS A 197 -2.54 11.03 -2.95
N PRO A 198 -2.11 11.26 -1.70
CA PRO A 198 -1.29 10.29 -0.97
C PRO A 198 -2.12 9.06 -0.59
N THR A 199 -1.66 7.87 -0.96
CA THR A 199 -2.49 6.65 -0.88
C THR A 199 -1.95 5.55 -0.01
N PHE A 200 -0.63 5.44 0.07
CA PHE A 200 0.01 4.41 0.88
C PHE A 200 1.17 4.98 1.67
N LEU A 201 1.24 4.60 2.94
CA LEU A 201 2.28 4.99 3.89
C LEU A 201 3.04 3.75 4.35
N MET A 202 4.36 3.86 4.42
CA MET A 202 5.20 2.89 5.12
C MET A 202 6.28 3.65 5.87
N CYS A 203 6.44 3.35 7.15
CA CYS A 203 7.54 3.89 7.95
C CYS A 203 8.63 2.84 8.15
N ASP A 204 9.88 3.28 8.00
CA ASP A 204 11.06 2.50 8.36
C ASP A 204 12.17 3.41 8.90
N GLN A 205 13.38 2.86 9.05
CA GLN A 205 14.53 3.60 9.57
C GLN A 205 15.00 4.76 8.65
N ARG A 206 14.57 4.80 7.39
CA ARG A 206 14.86 5.93 6.48
C ARG A 206 13.84 7.05 6.59
N GLY A 207 12.69 6.78 7.21
CA GLY A 207 11.62 7.74 7.43
C GLY A 207 10.28 7.27 6.86
N LEU A 208 9.45 8.22 6.44
CA LEU A 208 8.12 7.98 5.92
C LEU A 208 8.13 7.90 4.39
N TRP A 209 7.75 6.75 3.86
CA TRP A 209 7.51 6.52 2.44
C TRP A 209 6.05 6.80 2.09
N ILE A 210 5.81 7.46 0.96
CA ILE A 210 4.47 7.87 0.52
C ILE A 210 4.32 7.59 -0.98
N ASN A 211 3.32 6.79 -1.34
CA ASN A 211 2.85 6.68 -2.73
C ASN A 211 1.83 7.79 -3.03
N GLU A 212 1.93 8.35 -4.22
CA GLU A 212 0.89 9.23 -4.78
C GLU A 212 0.10 8.48 -5.86
N ASP A 213 -1.23 8.45 -5.75
CA ASP A 213 -2.11 7.84 -6.75
C ASP A 213 -2.43 8.83 -7.86
N SER A 214 -1.62 8.72 -8.89
CA SER A 214 -1.93 9.31 -10.18
C SER A 214 -1.86 8.24 -11.25
N THR A 215 -2.86 8.24 -12.13
CA THR A 215 -2.91 7.39 -13.31
C THR A 215 -1.75 7.66 -14.28
N HIS A 216 -1.03 8.77 -14.10
CA HIS A 216 0.19 9.11 -14.84
C HIS A 216 1.11 9.98 -13.99
N ARG A 217 2.43 9.79 -14.09
CA ARG A 217 3.43 10.63 -13.40
C ARG A 217 3.31 10.62 -11.88
N ALA A 218 2.80 9.54 -11.32
CA ALA A 218 2.83 9.30 -9.88
C ALA A 218 4.28 9.28 -9.38
N ARG A 219 4.44 9.54 -8.08
CA ARG A 219 5.72 9.60 -7.40
C ARG A 219 5.70 8.67 -6.19
N LEU A 220 6.88 8.16 -5.88
CA LEU A 220 7.20 7.64 -4.55
C LEU A 220 8.05 8.69 -3.84
N LEU A 221 7.59 9.14 -2.69
CA LEU A 221 8.27 10.11 -1.86
C LEU A 221 8.89 9.42 -0.65
N LEU A 222 9.99 9.99 -0.16
CA LEU A 222 10.59 9.69 1.13
C LEU A 222 10.74 10.99 1.90
N VAL A 223 10.20 11.02 3.11
CA VAL A 223 10.40 12.10 4.09
C VAL A 223 11.33 11.57 5.17
N SER A 224 12.52 12.15 5.28
CA SER A 224 13.51 11.72 6.28
C SER A 224 13.04 12.05 7.72
N PRO A 225 13.66 11.46 8.76
CA PRO A 225 13.34 11.80 10.15
C PRO A 225 13.48 13.29 10.47
N GLU A 226 14.35 14.00 9.76
CA GLU A 226 14.54 15.46 9.87
C GLU A 226 13.48 16.27 9.10
N GLY A 227 12.49 15.60 8.48
CA GLY A 227 11.40 16.21 7.73
C GLY A 227 11.72 16.55 6.27
N LYS A 228 12.87 16.12 5.73
CA LYS A 228 13.25 16.43 4.35
C LYS A 228 12.55 15.51 3.36
N GLN A 229 11.64 16.06 2.57
CA GLN A 229 10.96 15.36 1.49
C GLN A 229 11.84 15.24 0.23
N ARG A 230 11.89 14.05 -0.36
CA ARG A 230 12.52 13.76 -1.65
C ARG A 230 11.63 12.87 -2.50
N THR A 231 11.56 13.13 -3.80
CA THR A 231 11.01 12.17 -4.76
C THR A 231 12.08 11.12 -5.05
N ILE A 232 11.79 9.85 -4.74
CA ILE A 232 12.69 8.71 -4.96
C ILE A 232 12.44 8.07 -6.31
N LEU A 233 11.17 7.82 -6.65
CA LEU A 233 10.75 7.43 -8.00
C LEU A 233 9.78 8.45 -8.57
N ALA A 234 9.91 8.71 -9.86
CA ALA A 234 8.97 9.51 -10.65
C ALA A 234 8.48 8.73 -11.86
N PHE A 235 7.40 9.22 -12.48
CA PHE A 235 6.80 8.61 -13.67
C PHE A 235 6.16 7.25 -13.42
N LEU A 236 5.73 6.97 -12.19
CA LEU A 236 4.93 5.80 -11.87
C LEU A 236 3.50 5.93 -12.45
N LYS A 237 2.79 4.80 -12.50
CA LYS A 237 1.41 4.70 -12.96
C LYS A 237 0.58 3.91 -11.95
N ALA A 238 -0.27 4.60 -11.19
CA ALA A 238 -1.09 4.04 -10.11
C ALA A 238 -0.31 3.06 -9.21
N PRO A 239 0.80 3.49 -8.57
CA PRO A 239 1.50 2.68 -7.59
C PRO A 239 0.61 2.48 -6.35
N GLN A 240 0.58 1.26 -5.83
CA GLN A 240 -0.35 0.89 -4.76
C GLN A 240 0.38 0.79 -3.42
N SER A 241 1.36 -0.10 -3.28
CA SER A 241 2.12 -0.27 -2.03
C SER A 241 3.63 -0.23 -2.23
N ILE A 242 4.35 -0.02 -1.12
CA ILE A 242 5.78 -0.25 -0.99
C ILE A 242 6.04 -1.05 0.28
N VAL A 243 7.00 -1.98 0.22
CA VAL A 243 7.40 -2.79 1.36
C VAL A 243 8.92 -2.95 1.40
N ALA A 244 9.51 -2.86 2.59
CA ALA A 244 10.92 -3.15 2.80
C ALA A 244 11.20 -4.64 2.64
N THR A 245 12.36 -4.99 2.10
CA THR A 245 12.86 -6.36 2.09
C THR A 245 13.83 -6.57 3.26
N GLY A 246 14.04 -7.83 3.66
CA GLY A 246 15.07 -8.18 4.65
C GLY A 246 16.52 -7.93 4.18
N ARG A 247 16.72 -7.46 2.94
CA ARG A 247 18.04 -7.19 2.34
C ARG A 247 18.38 -5.69 2.26
N GLY A 248 17.54 -4.82 2.84
CA GLY A 248 17.71 -3.36 2.76
C GLY A 248 17.33 -2.76 1.40
N THR A 249 16.59 -3.51 0.57
CA THR A 249 15.94 -3.03 -0.66
C THR A 249 14.43 -2.86 -0.42
N TYR A 250 13.69 -2.39 -1.42
CA TYR A 250 12.24 -2.25 -1.34
C TYR A 250 11.56 -2.87 -2.55
N LEU A 251 10.36 -3.40 -2.36
CA LEU A 251 9.47 -3.75 -3.45
C LEU A 251 8.35 -2.72 -3.55
N LEU A 252 7.98 -2.34 -4.77
CA LEU A 252 6.86 -1.45 -5.05
C LEU A 252 5.90 -2.11 -6.03
N ALA A 253 4.61 -2.10 -5.70
CA ALA A 253 3.55 -2.57 -6.58
C ALA A 253 3.12 -1.42 -7.49
N GLU A 254 3.29 -1.59 -8.80
CA GLU A 254 2.82 -0.63 -9.79
C GLU A 254 1.63 -1.22 -10.55
N GLY A 255 0.46 -1.15 -9.92
CA GLY A 255 -0.76 -1.76 -10.43
C GLY A 255 -1.16 -1.24 -11.82
N GLY A 256 -0.95 0.05 -12.09
CA GLY A 256 -1.28 0.63 -13.40
C GLY A 256 -0.36 0.18 -14.55
N ARG A 257 0.72 -0.56 -14.27
CA ARG A 257 1.61 -1.23 -15.24
C ARG A 257 1.76 -2.74 -15.00
N ASN A 258 0.89 -3.32 -14.17
CA ASN A 258 0.82 -4.76 -13.89
C ASN A 258 2.17 -5.38 -13.51
N ARG A 259 2.93 -4.75 -12.61
CA ARG A 259 4.30 -5.20 -12.28
C ARG A 259 4.70 -4.87 -10.86
N VAL A 260 5.76 -5.54 -10.41
CA VAL A 260 6.47 -5.25 -9.17
C VAL A 260 7.88 -4.77 -9.51
N LEU A 261 8.28 -3.66 -8.88
CA LEU A 261 9.60 -3.06 -8.99
C LEU A 261 10.43 -3.37 -7.75
N GLU A 262 11.74 -3.58 -7.90
CA GLU A 262 12.70 -3.54 -6.79
C GLU A 262 13.48 -2.23 -6.85
N LEU A 263 13.53 -1.52 -5.72
CA LEU A 263 14.31 -0.32 -5.51
C LEU A 263 15.52 -0.68 -4.66
N VAL A 264 16.70 -0.34 -5.14
CA VAL A 264 17.97 -0.62 -4.46
C VAL A 264 18.67 0.70 -4.16
N PRO A 265 18.91 1.03 -2.88
CA PRO A 265 19.75 2.18 -2.54
C PRO A 265 21.21 1.86 -2.87
N ASP A 266 21.94 2.85 -3.38
CA ASP A 266 23.38 2.73 -3.60
C ASP A 266 24.09 2.71 -2.24
N THR A 267 24.44 1.52 -1.76
CA THR A 267 25.10 1.32 -0.45
C THR A 267 26.52 1.91 -0.37
N ARG A 268 27.07 2.38 -1.49
CA ARG A 268 28.38 3.05 -1.55
C ARG A 268 28.38 4.47 -0.99
N ALA A 269 27.22 5.05 -0.68
CA ALA A 269 27.12 6.39 -0.09
C ALA A 269 27.13 6.38 1.45
N VAL A 270 27.29 5.22 2.08
CA VAL A 270 27.44 5.09 3.54
C VAL A 270 28.78 4.41 3.84
N ALA A 271 29.87 5.12 3.56
CA ALA A 271 31.13 4.92 4.27
C ALA A 271 31.29 6.12 5.23
N PRO A 272 31.74 5.88 6.48
CA PRO A 272 31.80 6.90 7.53
C PRO A 272 32.72 8.07 7.17
#